data_AF-A0AAV9M434-F1
#
_entry.id   AF-A0AAV9M434-F1
#
_cell.length_a   1.000
_cell.length_b   1.000
_cell.length_c   1.000
_cell.angle_alpha   90.00
_cell.angle_beta   90.00
_cell.angle_gamma   90.00
#
_symmetry.space_group_name_H-M   'P 1'
#
loop_
_entity.id
_entity.type
_entity.pdbx_description
1 polymer ?
#
loop_
_entity_poly.entity_id
_entity_poly.type
_entity_poly.pdbx_seq_one_letter_code
_entity_poly.pdbx_strand_id
1 'polypeptide(L)'
;MQTSWSEHNPARRFWSRPYHDDASNFFRWRDREDVDIRSKYVILRLAKRIKELEEVLASYESRVESNQVMMKEKKKSKCCKLKLIVLIIIVCFLFLILTKNVKDGSCMCVQPQFP
;
A
#
# COMPACT_ATOMS: atom_id res chain seq x y z
N MET A 1 33.92 4.19 29.07
CA MET A 1 33.64 2.87 28.47
C MET A 1 33.92 2.98 26.98
N GLN A 2 34.74 2.09 26.42
CA GLN A 2 35.09 2.11 25.00
C GLN A 2 34.57 0.86 24.31
N THR A 3 34.32 0.98 23.01
CA THR A 3 33.89 -0.10 22.12
C THR A 3 34.98 -0.32 21.10
N SER A 4 35.43 -1.56 20.94
CA SER A 4 36.39 -1.94 19.90
C SER A 4 35.69 -1.97 18.53
N TRP A 5 36.34 -1.36 17.54
CA TRP A 5 35.91 -1.37 16.14
C TRP A 5 36.87 -2.17 15.24
N SER A 6 37.74 -2.98 15.84
CA SER A 6 38.65 -3.84 15.06
C SER A 6 37.91 -5.03 14.44
N GLU A 7 38.37 -5.48 13.28
CA GLU A 7 37.79 -6.63 12.56
C GLU A 7 37.78 -7.92 13.40
N HIS A 8 38.80 -8.10 14.24
CA HIS A 8 38.96 -9.28 15.09
C HIS A 8 38.13 -9.20 16.39
N ASN A 9 37.71 -8.00 16.81
CA ASN A 9 36.98 -7.79 18.06
C ASN A 9 35.87 -6.74 17.89
N PRO A 10 34.95 -6.91 16.92
CA PRO A 10 33.95 -5.89 16.62
C PRO A 10 32.96 -5.79 17.78
N ALA A 11 32.60 -4.55 18.13
CA ALA A 11 31.62 -4.21 19.17
C ALA A 11 31.94 -4.69 20.60
N ARG A 12 33.11 -5.31 20.85
CA ARG A 12 33.52 -5.72 22.20
C ARG A 12 33.79 -4.49 23.07
N ARG A 13 33.30 -4.51 24.31
CA ARG A 13 33.46 -3.39 25.26
C ARG A 13 34.67 -3.64 26.14
N PHE A 14 35.43 -2.59 26.41
CA PHE A 14 36.57 -2.67 27.31
C PHE A 14 36.66 -1.42 28.19
N TRP A 15 37.37 -1.62 29.29
CA TRP A 15 37.87 -0.57 30.15
C TRP A 15 39.30 -0.25 29.74
N SER A 16 39.55 1.02 29.53
CA SER A 16 40.87 1.63 29.39
C SER A 16 40.91 2.88 30.24
N ARG A 17 42.09 3.28 30.69
CA ARG A 17 42.24 4.52 31.45
C ARG A 17 41.98 5.77 30.59
N PRO A 18 41.54 6.89 31.20
CA PRO A 18 41.56 8.19 30.55
C PRO A 18 43.00 8.57 30.15
N TYR A 19 43.13 9.34 29.07
CA TYR A 19 44.40 9.62 28.39
C TYR A 19 45.42 10.47 29.21
N HIS A 20 45.07 10.95 30.41
CA HIS A 20 45.82 11.99 31.12
C HIS A 20 46.64 11.53 32.33
N ASP A 21 46.76 10.22 32.60
CA ASP A 21 47.55 9.71 33.72
C ASP A 21 48.74 8.86 33.24
N ASP A 22 49.92 9.41 33.44
CA ASP A 22 51.18 8.80 33.06
C ASP A 22 51.49 7.59 33.96
N ALA A 23 51.84 6.46 33.33
CA ALA A 23 52.39 5.22 33.91
C ALA A 23 51.45 4.03 34.27
N SER A 24 50.39 3.74 33.48
CA SER A 24 49.79 2.38 33.53
C SER A 24 49.01 1.95 32.27
N ASN A 25 49.42 0.83 31.66
CA ASN A 25 48.73 0.14 30.56
C ASN A 25 47.50 -0.65 31.03
N PHE A 26 46.57 -0.01 31.74
CA PHE A 26 45.37 -0.69 32.22
C PHE A 26 44.39 -0.96 31.06
N PHE A 27 44.17 -2.25 30.79
CA PHE A 27 43.20 -2.73 29.81
C PHE A 27 42.46 -3.95 30.38
N ARG A 28 41.12 -3.95 30.26
CA ARG A 28 40.29 -5.10 30.65
C ARG A 28 39.07 -5.23 29.75
N TRP A 29 38.86 -6.42 29.19
CA TRP A 29 37.62 -6.78 28.50
C TRP A 29 36.44 -6.87 29.47
N ARG A 30 35.28 -6.34 29.06
CA ARG A 30 34.03 -6.36 29.83
C ARG A 30 33.18 -7.61 29.56
N ASP A 31 33.64 -8.56 28.75
CA ASP A 31 32.83 -9.70 28.28
C ASP A 31 32.25 -10.60 29.39
N ARG A 32 32.85 -10.59 30.59
CA ARG A 32 32.40 -11.38 31.75
C ARG A 32 31.44 -10.64 32.68
N GLU A 33 31.24 -9.34 32.46
CA GLU A 33 30.34 -8.54 33.27
C GLU A 33 28.92 -8.69 32.71
N ASP A 34 27.97 -9.02 33.60
CA ASP A 34 26.58 -9.19 33.22
C ASP A 34 26.05 -7.94 32.49
N VAL A 35 25.27 -8.17 31.44
CA VAL A 35 24.46 -7.12 30.83
C VAL A 35 23.61 -6.51 31.93
N ASP A 36 23.73 -5.19 32.10
CA ASP A 36 22.98 -4.42 33.08
C ASP A 36 21.50 -4.86 33.08
N ILE A 37 20.98 -5.15 34.27
CA ILE A 37 19.64 -5.72 34.46
C ILE A 37 18.59 -4.84 33.78
N ARG A 38 18.73 -3.51 33.85
CA ARG A 38 17.85 -2.57 33.16
C ARG A 38 17.89 -2.75 31.65
N SER A 39 19.06 -2.99 31.07
CA SER A 39 19.22 -3.25 29.63
C SER A 39 18.51 -4.53 29.19
N LYS A 40 18.50 -5.59 30.02
CA LYS A 40 17.73 -6.82 29.72
C LYS A 40 16.24 -6.52 29.55
N TYR A 41 15.65 -5.75 30.47
CA TYR A 41 14.24 -5.35 30.37
C TYR A 41 13.95 -4.44 29.18
N VAL A 42 14.82 -3.47 28.92
CA VAL A 42 14.65 -2.53 27.79
C VAL A 42 14.69 -3.28 26.47
N ILE A 43 15.67 -4.15 26.26
CA ILE A 43 15.82 -4.92 25.00
C ILE A 43 14.59 -5.81 24.79
N LEU A 44 14.14 -6.52 25.82
CA LEU A 44 12.95 -7.38 25.72
C LEU A 44 11.68 -6.58 25.36
N ARG A 45 11.49 -5.40 25.96
CA ARG A 45 10.35 -4.52 25.65
C ARG A 45 10.42 -3.98 24.23
N LEU A 46 11.60 -3.59 23.77
CA LEU A 46 11.80 -3.11 22.40
C LEU A 46 11.52 -4.22 21.38
N ALA A 47 12.05 -5.43 21.60
CA ALA A 47 11.79 -6.58 20.75
C ALA A 47 10.29 -6.90 20.66
N LYS A 48 9.59 -6.90 21.80
CA LYS A 48 8.13 -7.07 21.83
C LYS A 48 7.42 -6.00 21.02
N ARG A 49 7.83 -4.73 21.18
CA ARG A 49 7.19 -3.61 20.49
C ARG A 49 7.41 -3.64 18.98
N ILE A 50 8.59 -4.05 18.53
CA ILE A 50 8.89 -4.25 17.10
C ILE A 50 7.93 -5.29 16.52
N LYS A 51 7.81 -6.44 17.17
CA LYS A 51 6.90 -7.50 16.72
C LYS A 51 5.44 -7.03 16.63
N GLU A 52 4.95 -6.32 17.64
CA GLU A 52 3.59 -5.75 17.62
C GLU A 52 3.40 -4.78 16.43
N LEU A 53 4.40 -3.97 16.13
CA LEU A 53 4.34 -3.01 15.03
C LEU A 53 4.39 -3.71 13.66
N GLU A 54 5.19 -4.77 13.52
CA GLU A 54 5.24 -5.59 12.31
C GLU A 54 3.89 -6.26 12.03
N GLU A 55 3.23 -6.80 13.04
CA GLU A 55 1.88 -7.40 12.92
C GLU A 55 0.84 -6.35 12.49
N VAL A 56 0.90 -5.14 13.07
CA VAL A 56 0.02 -4.03 12.69
C VAL A 56 0.27 -3.61 11.24
N LEU A 57 1.53 -3.47 10.82
CA LEU A 57 1.87 -3.11 9.44
C LEU A 57 1.35 -4.15 8.44
N ALA A 58 1.56 -5.44 8.69
CA ALA A 58 1.05 -6.52 7.85
C ALA A 58 -0.49 -6.45 7.71
N SER A 59 -1.19 -6.14 8.81
CA SER A 59 -2.65 -5.95 8.77
C SER A 59 -3.08 -4.76 7.92
N TYR A 60 -2.32 -3.65 7.96
CA TYR A 60 -2.60 -2.47 7.16
C TYR A 60 -2.37 -2.73 5.67
N GLU A 61 -1.28 -3.41 5.31
CA GLU A 61 -0.97 -3.76 3.93
C GLU A 61 -2.07 -4.64 3.31
N SER A 62 -2.53 -5.66 4.04
CA SER A 62 -3.65 -6.51 3.60
C SER A 62 -4.95 -5.73 3.39
N ARG A 63 -5.26 -4.77 4.29
CA ARG A 63 -6.42 -3.89 4.15
C ARG A 63 -6.31 -2.94 2.96
N VAL A 64 -5.11 -2.43 2.68
CA VAL A 64 -4.85 -1.59 1.51
C VAL A 64 -5.03 -2.39 0.23
N GLU A 65 -4.48 -3.59 0.15
CA GLU A 65 -4.59 -4.46 -1.02
C GLU A 65 -6.06 -4.82 -1.31
N SER A 66 -6.79 -5.30 -0.30
CA SER A 66 -8.23 -5.61 -0.43
C SER A 66 -9.05 -4.39 -0.86
N ASN A 67 -8.77 -3.20 -0.30
CA ASN A 67 -9.43 -1.97 -0.72
C ASN A 67 -9.12 -1.60 -2.18
N GLN A 68 -7.87 -1.78 -2.63
CA GLN A 68 -7.49 -1.53 -4.03
C GLN A 68 -8.21 -2.49 -4.98
N VAL A 69 -8.31 -3.77 -4.64
CA VAL A 69 -9.05 -4.77 -5.42
C VAL A 69 -10.52 -4.37 -5.52
N MET A 70 -11.18 -4.09 -4.39
CA MET A 70 -12.57 -3.64 -4.36
C MET A 70 -12.80 -2.37 -5.19
N MET A 71 -11.86 -1.41 -5.14
CA MET A 71 -11.95 -0.17 -5.93
C MET A 71 -11.85 -0.44 -7.44
N LYS A 72 -10.94 -1.34 -7.86
CA LYS A 72 -10.81 -1.77 -9.27
C LYS A 72 -12.10 -2.45 -9.74
N GLU A 73 -12.68 -3.35 -8.95
CA GLU A 73 -13.93 -4.03 -9.27
C GLU A 73 -15.11 -3.06 -9.38
N LYS A 74 -15.25 -2.14 -8.41
CA LYS A 74 -16.27 -1.08 -8.46
C LYS A 74 -16.12 -0.21 -9.71
N LYS A 75 -14.89 0.17 -10.09
CA LYS A 75 -14.62 0.95 -11.30
C LYS A 75 -14.99 0.16 -12.57
N LYS A 76 -14.64 -1.13 -12.62
CA LYS A 76 -15.01 -2.04 -13.73
C LYS A 76 -16.53 -2.16 -13.86
N SER A 77 -17.25 -2.40 -12.76
CA SER A 77 -18.72 -2.49 -12.74
C SER A 77 -19.38 -1.19 -13.22
N LYS A 78 -18.93 -0.03 -12.72
CA LYS A 78 -19.42 1.27 -13.17
C LYS A 78 -19.20 1.49 -14.68
N CYS A 79 -18.01 1.14 -15.20
CA CYS A 79 -17.71 1.24 -16.63
C CYS A 79 -18.62 0.34 -17.48
N CYS A 80 -18.85 -0.90 -17.07
CA CYS A 80 -19.77 -1.82 -17.75
C CYS A 80 -21.20 -1.27 -17.77
N LYS A 81 -21.70 -0.75 -16.64
CA LYS A 81 -23.03 -0.12 -16.58
C LYS A 81 -23.14 1.10 -17.49
N LEU A 82 -22.12 1.97 -17.51
CA LEU A 82 -22.11 3.14 -18.37
C LEU A 82 -22.11 2.77 -19.86
N LYS A 83 -21.30 1.77 -20.25
CA LYS A 83 -21.28 1.25 -21.63
C LYS A 83 -22.64 0.71 -22.05
N LEU A 84 -23.33 -0.02 -21.17
CA LEU A 84 -24.66 -0.55 -21.45
C LEU A 84 -25.68 0.58 -21.66
N ILE A 85 -25.65 1.61 -20.82
CA ILE A 85 -26.55 2.78 -20.95
C ILE A 85 -26.30 3.51 -22.28
N VAL A 86 -25.04 3.73 -22.66
CA VAL A 86 -24.69 4.37 -23.94
C VAL A 86 -25.20 3.53 -25.12
N LEU A 87 -25.07 2.21 -25.07
CA LEU A 87 -25.56 1.31 -26.11
C LEU A 87 -27.08 1.39 -26.25
N ILE A 88 -27.82 1.43 -25.14
CA ILE A 88 -29.28 1.61 -25.14
C ILE A 88 -29.67 2.95 -25.78
N ILE A 89 -28.98 4.04 -25.43
CA ILE A 89 -29.24 5.37 -26.01
C ILE A 89 -29.06 5.34 -27.53
N ILE A 90 -27.97 4.74 -28.04
CA ILE A 90 -27.71 4.63 -29.49
C ILE A 90 -28.85 3.87 -30.18
N VAL A 91 -29.27 2.73 -29.63
CA VAL A 91 -30.37 1.94 -30.18
C VAL A 91 -31.69 2.73 -30.20
N CYS A 92 -32.01 3.45 -29.12
CA CYS A 92 -33.19 4.31 -29.06
C CYS A 92 -33.14 5.43 -30.11
N PHE A 93 -32.00 6.08 -30.30
CA PHE A 93 -31.83 7.12 -31.33
C PHE A 93 -32.05 6.56 -32.74
N LEU A 94 -31.49 5.39 -33.06
CA LEU A 94 -31.71 4.73 -34.35
C LEU A 94 -33.19 4.38 -34.56
N PHE A 95 -33.86 3.87 -33.53
CA PHE A 95 -35.29 3.56 -33.59
C PHE A 95 -36.15 4.82 -33.83
N LEU A 96 -35.81 5.94 -33.19
CA LEU A 96 -36.47 7.23 -33.43
C LEU A 96 -36.25 7.73 -34.87
N ILE A 97 -35.05 7.53 -35.43
CA ILE A 97 -34.78 7.88 -36.83
C ILE A 97 -35.62 7.00 -37.77
N LEU A 98 -35.65 5.69 -37.56
CA LEU A 98 -36.43 4.76 -38.38
C LEU A 98 -37.93 5.08 -38.34
N THR A 99 -38.49 5.32 -37.15
CA THR A 99 -39.92 5.65 -37.00
C THR A 99 -40.29 7.00 -37.60
N LYS A 100 -39.38 7.98 -37.59
CA LYS A 100 -39.57 9.24 -38.33
C LYS A 100 -39.61 9.01 -39.84
N ASN A 101 -38.63 8.29 -40.38
CA ASN A 101 -38.59 7.97 -41.81
C ASN A 101 -39.83 7.18 -42.28
N VAL A 102 -40.34 6.25 -41.46
CA VAL A 102 -41.59 5.51 -41.77
C VAL A 102 -42.80 6.44 -41.80
N LYS A 103 -42.90 7.39 -40.86
CA LYS A 103 -43.99 8.38 -40.87
C LYS A 103 -43.93 9.26 -42.12
N ASP A 104 -42.75 9.74 -42.49
CA ASP A 104 -42.57 10.60 -43.67
C ASP A 104 -42.87 9.84 -44.98
N GLY A 105 -42.58 8.53 -45.05
CA GLY A 105 -42.92 7.67 -46.18
C GLY A 105 -44.39 7.23 -46.26
N SER A 106 -45.14 7.28 -45.15
CA SER A 106 -46.56 6.86 -45.10
C SER A 106 -47.54 7.95 -45.58
N CYS A 107 -47.06 9.16 -45.91
CA CYS A 107 -47.91 10.30 -46.30
C CYS A 107 -48.10 10.47 -47.82
N MET A 108 -47.86 9.45 -48.64
CA MET A 108 -48.20 9.50 -50.07
C MET A 108 -49.66 9.06 -50.29
N CYS A 109 -50.60 9.92 -49.90
CA CYS A 109 -51.99 9.81 -50.34
C CYS A 109 -52.02 10.18 -51.83
N VAL A 110 -52.00 9.17 -52.71
CA VAL A 110 -52.27 9.35 -54.14
C VAL A 110 -53.68 9.90 -54.28
N GLN A 111 -53.80 11.16 -54.70
CA GLN A 111 -55.10 11.70 -55.08
C GLN A 111 -55.56 11.06 -56.40
N PRO A 112 -56.78 10.49 -56.46
CA PRO A 112 -57.32 10.02 -57.72
C PRO A 112 -57.70 11.22 -58.58
N GLN A 113 -57.05 11.36 -59.74
CA GLN A 113 -57.50 12.27 -60.78
C GLN A 113 -58.56 11.56 -61.63
N PHE A 114 -59.77 12.12 -61.63
CA PHE A 114 -60.81 11.96 -62.64
C PHE A 114 -61.56 13.30 -62.76
N PRO A 115 -62.24 13.60 -63.87
CA PRO A 115 -62.38 12.84 -65.12
C PRO A 115 -61.59 13.43 -66.31
#